data_AF-S4PX67-F1
#
_entry.id   AF-S4PX67-F1
#
_cell.length_a   1.000
_cell.length_b   1.000
_cell.length_c   1.000
_cell.angle_alpha   90.00
_cell.angle_beta   90.00
_cell.angle_gamma   90.00
#
_symmetry.space_group_name_H-M   'P 1'
#
loop_
_entity.id
_entity.type
_entity.pdbx_description
1 polymer ?
#
loop_
_entity_poly.entity_id
_entity_poly.type
_entity_poly.pdbx_seq_one_letter_code
_entity_poly.pdbx_strand_id
1 'polypeptide(L)'
;MDLCQRFDLRFIVIHDRWDRAAFRDRSVEDLKERYYNICAILSKVKTNPWSNTVTMVNGEKRVYHYDAEHERKRKEQLKRLFERTQEQIDEEQMLLAELKKIEARKRERERKTQDLQKLISRADSGNGITNSQASIVNDGPNTPTSAVSNIARRHDRKLHKKKLTTQQRPIRTVETVTVEWSGIKFPEARGTGVWLRSQRMKLPPGVGQRKTKAIEQELRLMNIDIAPTPTEAICKHFNELRSDLALALDLKNALASYEFELQALRHQYEALNPGKTLNIPASICNSNADGEAKPVGEIIDVVGSPSALNTTI
;
A
#
# COMPACT_ATOMS: atom_id res chain seq x y z
N MET A 1 22.39 -40.47 -13.87
CA MET A 1 20.95 -40.38 -13.55
C MET A 1 20.64 -41.01 -12.20
N ASP A 2 21.40 -42.01 -11.72
CA ASP A 2 21.17 -42.67 -10.43
C ASP A 2 21.04 -41.69 -9.24
N LEU A 3 22.01 -40.79 -9.04
CA LEU A 3 21.91 -39.76 -7.98
C LEU A 3 20.66 -38.87 -8.10
N CYS A 4 20.23 -38.55 -9.33
CA CYS A 4 19.03 -37.77 -9.58
C CYS A 4 17.76 -38.51 -9.14
N GLN A 5 17.73 -39.84 -9.31
CA GLN A 5 16.63 -40.70 -8.88
C GLN A 5 16.67 -40.95 -7.36
N ARG A 6 17.85 -41.21 -6.81
CA ARG A 6 18.03 -41.49 -5.37
C ARG A 6 17.71 -40.30 -4.47
N PHE A 7 17.93 -39.07 -4.96
CA PHE A 7 17.75 -37.84 -4.21
C PHE A 7 16.63 -36.94 -4.75
N ASP A 8 15.70 -37.48 -5.53
CA ASP A 8 14.51 -36.79 -6.03
C ASP A 8 14.81 -35.38 -6.60
N LEU A 9 15.84 -35.29 -7.44
CA LEU A 9 16.30 -34.03 -8.07
C LEU A 9 16.71 -32.92 -7.09
N ARG A 10 17.00 -33.22 -5.83
CA ARG A 10 17.54 -32.26 -4.86
C ARG A 10 19.01 -31.98 -5.18
N PHE A 11 19.26 -31.10 -6.16
CA PHE A 11 20.58 -30.84 -6.71
C PHE A 11 21.65 -30.39 -5.71
N ILE A 12 21.26 -29.76 -4.59
CA ILE A 12 22.20 -29.40 -3.52
C ILE A 12 22.76 -30.66 -2.84
N VAL A 13 21.90 -31.64 -2.56
CA VAL A 13 22.29 -32.94 -1.97
C VAL A 13 23.09 -33.74 -3.00
N ILE A 14 22.68 -33.73 -4.26
CA ILE A 14 23.39 -34.42 -5.35
C ILE A 14 24.82 -33.88 -5.51
N HIS A 15 24.99 -32.56 -5.47
CA HIS A 15 26.29 -31.91 -5.56
C HIS A 15 27.19 -32.22 -4.35
N ASP A 16 26.60 -32.29 -3.16
CA ASP A 16 27.31 -32.66 -1.93
C ASP A 16 27.76 -34.13 -1.94
N ARG A 17 26.92 -35.04 -2.42
CA ARG A 17 27.23 -36.48 -2.57
C ARG A 17 27.92 -36.82 -3.90
N TRP A 18 28.36 -35.82 -4.65
CA TRP A 18 29.04 -36.02 -5.93
C TRP A 18 30.41 -36.66 -5.69
N ASP A 19 30.68 -37.77 -6.36
CA ASP A 19 31.98 -38.43 -6.28
C ASP A 19 33.03 -37.64 -7.07
N ARG A 20 33.75 -36.78 -6.34
CA ARG A 20 34.82 -35.90 -6.87
C ARG A 20 36.12 -36.67 -7.16
N ALA A 21 36.26 -37.91 -6.67
CA ALA A 21 37.42 -38.75 -6.95
C ALA A 21 37.25 -39.50 -8.27
N ALA A 22 36.04 -40.01 -8.53
CA ALA A 22 35.73 -40.73 -9.77
C ALA A 22 35.36 -39.81 -10.95
N PHE A 23 34.83 -38.60 -10.68
CA PHE A 23 34.37 -37.69 -11.72
C PHE A 23 34.93 -36.28 -11.56
N ARG A 24 35.03 -35.56 -12.69
CA ARG A 24 35.39 -34.13 -12.67
C ARG A 24 34.45 -33.35 -11.75
N ASP A 25 35.01 -32.35 -11.08
CA ASP A 25 34.22 -31.43 -10.29
C ASP A 25 33.26 -30.63 -11.18
N ARG A 26 32.06 -30.39 -10.67
CA ARG A 26 30.96 -29.75 -11.39
C ARG A 26 30.16 -28.91 -10.40
N SER A 27 29.81 -27.70 -10.82
CA SER A 27 28.90 -26.87 -10.06
C SER A 27 27.48 -27.45 -10.07
N VAL A 28 26.64 -26.98 -9.15
CA VAL A 28 25.20 -27.33 -9.11
C VAL A 28 24.54 -26.99 -10.45
N GLU A 29 24.93 -25.87 -11.05
CA GLU A 29 24.41 -25.37 -12.32
C GLU A 29 24.78 -26.31 -13.48
N ASP A 30 26.01 -26.82 -13.51
CA ASP A 30 26.46 -27.78 -14.54
C ASP A 30 25.74 -29.14 -14.40
N LEU A 31 25.45 -29.57 -13.17
CA LEU A 31 24.70 -30.80 -12.91
C LEU A 31 23.24 -30.67 -13.38
N LYS A 32 22.60 -29.52 -13.12
CA LYS A 32 21.26 -29.20 -13.62
C LYS A 32 21.21 -29.13 -15.13
N GLU A 33 22.15 -28.41 -15.75
CA GLU A 33 22.25 -28.29 -17.20
C GLU A 33 22.35 -29.65 -17.87
N ARG A 34 23.26 -30.50 -17.38
CA ARG A 34 23.41 -31.86 -17.90
C ARG A 34 22.12 -32.67 -17.78
N TYR A 35 21.47 -32.62 -16.62
CA TYR A 35 20.22 -33.35 -16.40
C TYR A 35 19.12 -32.90 -17.37
N TYR A 36 18.82 -31.60 -17.43
CA TYR A 36 17.75 -31.08 -18.27
C TYR A 36 18.06 -31.18 -19.77
N ASN A 37 19.33 -31.08 -20.16
CA ASN A 37 19.74 -31.35 -21.55
C ASN A 37 19.48 -32.82 -21.92
N ILE A 38 19.84 -33.78 -21.06
CA ILE A 38 19.53 -35.20 -21.29
C ILE A 38 18.01 -35.42 -21.33
N CYS A 39 17.23 -34.82 -20.43
CA CYS A 39 15.77 -34.88 -20.48
C CYS A 39 15.22 -34.33 -21.80
N ALA A 40 15.75 -33.21 -22.29
CA ALA A 40 15.36 -32.61 -23.56
C ALA A 40 15.67 -33.53 -24.75
N ILE A 41 16.86 -34.14 -24.78
CA ILE A 41 17.25 -35.12 -25.80
C ILE A 41 16.34 -36.34 -25.75
N LEU A 42 16.10 -36.90 -24.56
CA LEU A 42 15.21 -38.05 -24.38
C LEU A 42 13.77 -37.74 -24.80
N SER A 43 13.27 -36.54 -24.54
CA SER A 43 11.94 -36.09 -24.99
C SER A 43 11.85 -35.95 -26.51
N LYS A 44 12.95 -35.63 -27.21
CA LYS A 44 13.00 -35.58 -28.68
C LYS A 44 13.07 -36.97 -29.32
N VAL A 45 13.72 -37.93 -28.66
CA VAL A 45 13.89 -39.31 -29.16
C VAL A 45 12.70 -40.19 -28.81
N LYS A 46 12.08 -40.00 -27.63
CA LYS A 46 10.84 -40.66 -27.24
C LYS A 46 9.63 -39.99 -27.89
N THR A 47 9.50 -40.13 -29.21
CA THR A 47 8.23 -39.94 -29.92
C THR A 47 7.32 -41.16 -29.69
N ASN A 48 7.18 -41.60 -28.44
CA ASN A 48 6.25 -42.65 -28.07
C ASN A 48 4.98 -41.97 -27.51
N PRO A 49 3.78 -42.20 -28.06
CA PRO A 49 2.54 -41.53 -27.64
C PRO A 49 2.19 -41.68 -26.16
N TRP A 50 2.85 -42.60 -25.45
CA TRP A 50 2.54 -42.97 -24.06
C TRP A 50 3.60 -42.53 -23.02
N SER A 51 4.69 -41.86 -23.42
CA SER A 51 5.72 -41.42 -22.46
C SER A 51 5.30 -40.14 -21.72
N ASN A 52 4.80 -40.30 -20.50
CA ASN A 52 4.27 -39.26 -19.58
C ASN A 52 5.33 -38.30 -18.99
N THR A 53 6.34 -37.88 -19.75
CA THR A 53 7.38 -36.92 -19.30
C THR A 53 7.34 -35.59 -20.05
N VAL A 54 6.20 -35.28 -20.69
CA VAL A 54 5.99 -34.00 -21.38
C VAL A 54 5.16 -33.10 -20.49
N THR A 55 5.75 -32.01 -20.00
CA THR A 55 5.01 -30.94 -19.34
C THR A 55 4.18 -30.21 -20.40
N MET A 56 2.85 -30.39 -20.34
CA MET A 56 1.91 -29.62 -21.14
C MET A 56 1.70 -28.28 -20.44
N VAL A 57 2.04 -27.17 -21.09
CA VAL A 57 1.67 -25.82 -20.66
C VAL A 57 0.79 -25.23 -21.76
N ASN A 58 -0.45 -24.90 -21.44
CA ASN A 58 -1.47 -24.40 -22.38
C ASN A 58 -1.76 -25.34 -23.57
N GLY A 59 -1.67 -26.66 -23.36
CA GLY A 59 -1.91 -27.66 -24.41
C GLY A 59 -0.74 -27.86 -25.40
N GLU A 60 0.33 -27.08 -25.26
CA GLU A 60 1.55 -27.25 -26.06
C GLU A 60 2.59 -28.10 -25.32
N LYS A 61 3.22 -29.03 -26.04
CA LYS A 61 4.37 -29.79 -25.55
C LYS A 61 5.57 -28.84 -25.43
N ARG A 62 5.92 -28.41 -24.23
CA ARG A 62 7.11 -27.56 -24.01
C ARG A 62 8.21 -28.36 -23.34
N VAL A 63 9.36 -28.42 -24.01
CA VAL A 63 10.58 -28.96 -23.42
C VAL A 63 11.17 -27.89 -22.50
N TYR A 64 11.30 -28.21 -21.22
CA TYR A 64 11.94 -27.32 -20.27
C TYR A 64 13.42 -27.13 -20.65
N HIS A 65 13.83 -25.89 -20.87
CA HIS A 65 15.21 -25.50 -21.17
C HIS A 65 15.80 -24.79 -19.94
N TYR A 66 16.89 -25.34 -19.42
CA TYR A 66 17.60 -24.77 -18.29
C TYR A 66 18.78 -23.92 -18.80
N ASP A 67 18.75 -22.62 -18.50
CA ASP A 67 19.83 -21.69 -18.83
C ASP A 67 20.82 -21.59 -17.65
N ALA A 68 21.95 -22.30 -17.77
CA ALA A 68 22.97 -22.36 -16.72
C ALA A 68 23.70 -21.01 -16.54
N GLU A 69 23.92 -20.26 -17.62
CA GLU A 69 24.59 -18.96 -17.57
C GLU A 69 23.71 -17.93 -16.85
N HIS A 70 22.40 -17.93 -17.14
CA HIS A 70 21.46 -17.09 -16.42
C HIS A 70 21.44 -17.40 -14.93
N GLU A 71 21.36 -18.68 -14.54
CA GLU A 71 21.33 -19.07 -13.14
C GLU A 71 22.64 -18.70 -12.41
N ARG A 72 23.79 -18.84 -13.08
CA ARG A 72 25.09 -18.44 -12.53
C ARG A 72 25.16 -16.94 -12.28
N LYS A 73 24.73 -16.12 -13.25
CA LYS A 73 24.65 -14.65 -13.11
C LYS A 73 23.69 -14.24 -12.00
N ARG A 74 22.51 -14.88 -11.93
CA ARG A 74 21.51 -14.64 -10.88
C ARG A 74 22.09 -14.92 -9.48
N LYS A 75 22.81 -16.03 -9.32
CA LYS A 75 23.47 -16.41 -8.07
C LYS A 75 24.60 -15.46 -7.69
N GLU A 76 25.37 -14.99 -8.67
CA GLU A 76 26.42 -13.99 -8.45
C GLU A 76 25.84 -12.65 -7.98
N GLN A 77 24.77 -12.17 -8.60
CA GLN A 77 24.07 -10.95 -8.17
C GLN A 77 23.53 -11.08 -6.74
N LEU A 78 22.94 -12.22 -6.42
CA LEU A 78 22.44 -12.51 -5.08
C LEU A 78 23.59 -12.53 -4.05
N LYS A 79 24.72 -13.14 -4.42
CA LYS A 79 25.92 -13.18 -3.58
C LYS A 79 26.46 -11.78 -3.31
N ARG A 80 26.56 -10.91 -4.34
CA ARG A 80 26.97 -9.50 -4.17
C ARG A 80 26.07 -8.74 -3.18
N LEU A 81 24.76 -8.98 -3.22
CA LEU A 81 23.84 -8.36 -2.27
C LEU A 81 24.00 -8.94 -0.86
N PHE A 82 24.19 -10.25 -0.74
CA PHE A 82 24.36 -10.93 0.53
C PHE A 82 25.67 -10.55 1.23
N GLU A 83 26.75 -10.39 0.48
CA GLU A 83 28.07 -10.00 0.96
C GLU A 83 28.19 -8.48 1.22
N ARG A 84 27.13 -7.72 0.95
CA ARG A 84 27.11 -6.28 1.15
C ARG A 84 27.28 -5.94 2.63
N THR A 85 28.31 -5.17 2.96
CA THR A 85 28.58 -4.76 4.35
C THR A 85 27.73 -3.56 4.76
N GLN A 86 27.55 -3.37 6.06
CA GLN A 86 26.86 -2.18 6.59
C GLN A 86 27.57 -0.89 6.21
N GLU A 87 28.90 -0.87 6.22
CA GLU A 87 29.71 0.28 5.79
C GLU A 87 29.45 0.65 4.33
N GLN A 88 29.36 -0.34 3.43
CA GLN A 88 29.00 -0.11 2.02
C GLN A 88 27.55 0.40 1.87
N ILE A 89 26.64 0.02 2.76
CA ILE A 89 25.28 0.57 2.80
C ILE A 89 25.32 2.05 3.17
N ASP A 90 26.02 2.38 4.25
CA ASP A 90 26.08 3.74 4.77
C ASP A 90 26.82 4.67 3.80
N GLU A 91 27.90 4.19 3.16
CA GLU A 91 28.62 4.92 2.12
C GLU A 91 27.73 5.19 0.90
N GLU A 92 27.02 4.18 0.37
CA GLU A 92 26.10 4.39 -0.75
C GLU A 92 25.00 5.41 -0.40
N GLN A 93 24.44 5.35 0.82
CA GLN A 93 23.45 6.31 1.28
C GLN A 93 24.02 7.73 1.38
N MET A 94 25.25 7.87 1.87
CA MET A 94 25.95 9.16 1.93
C MET A 94 26.17 9.73 0.52
N LEU A 95 26.66 8.91 -0.41
CA LEU A 95 26.88 9.31 -1.81
C LEU A 95 25.57 9.72 -2.50
N LEU A 96 24.47 8.99 -2.27
CA LEU A 96 23.15 9.35 -2.80
C LEU A 96 22.65 10.69 -2.23
N ALA A 97 22.86 10.93 -0.93
CA ALA A 97 22.50 12.20 -0.30
C ALA A 97 23.34 13.36 -0.86
N GLU A 98 24.63 13.13 -1.11
CA GLU A 98 25.53 14.11 -1.70
C GLU A 98 25.17 14.42 -3.16
N LEU A 99 24.92 13.38 -3.96
CA LEU A 99 24.45 13.51 -5.35
C LEU A 99 23.21 14.40 -5.41
N LYS A 100 22.22 14.14 -4.55
CA LYS A 100 20.99 14.95 -4.48
C LYS A 100 21.27 16.42 -4.12
N LYS A 101 22.22 16.68 -3.21
CA LYS A 101 22.65 18.05 -2.88
C LYS A 101 23.31 18.74 -4.08
N ILE A 102 24.15 18.02 -4.82
CA ILE A 102 24.81 18.54 -6.02
C ILE A 102 23.78 18.86 -7.11
N GLU A 103 22.84 17.95 -7.36
CA GLU A 103 21.76 18.16 -8.33
C GLU A 103 20.88 19.36 -7.98
N ALA A 104 20.52 19.52 -6.69
CA ALA A 104 19.75 20.67 -6.22
C ALA A 104 20.50 22.00 -6.46
N ARG A 105 21.79 22.06 -6.10
CA ARG A 105 22.63 23.24 -6.34
C ARG A 105 22.82 23.53 -7.84
N LYS A 106 22.95 22.49 -8.66
CA LYS A 106 23.03 22.63 -10.12
C LYS A 106 21.75 23.25 -10.66
N ARG A 107 20.58 22.75 -10.25
CA ARG A 107 19.26 23.26 -10.65
C ARG A 107 19.02 24.69 -10.18
N GLU A 108 19.48 25.05 -8.99
CA GLU A 108 19.39 26.41 -8.48
C GLU A 108 20.24 27.38 -9.30
N ARG A 109 21.50 27.02 -9.60
CA ARG A 109 22.37 27.83 -10.47
C ARG A 109 21.78 28.02 -11.86
N GLU A 110 21.25 26.95 -12.45
CA GLU A 110 20.61 26.98 -13.76
C GLU A 110 19.40 27.93 -13.80
N ARG A 111 18.55 27.90 -12.75
CA ARG A 111 17.45 28.86 -12.59
C ARG A 111 17.93 30.30 -12.49
N LYS A 112 18.96 30.56 -11.68
CA LYS A 112 19.54 31.90 -11.52
C LYS A 112 20.11 32.42 -12.84
N THR A 113 20.83 31.59 -13.60
CA THR A 113 21.35 31.98 -14.92
C THR A 113 20.25 32.22 -15.94
N GLN A 114 19.18 31.41 -15.93
CA GLN A 114 18.03 31.63 -16.82
C GLN A 114 17.29 32.93 -16.48
N ASP A 115 17.13 33.25 -15.20
CA ASP A 115 16.47 34.48 -14.75
C ASP A 115 17.30 35.73 -15.11
N LEU A 116 18.62 35.67 -14.87
CA LEU A 116 19.55 36.72 -15.30
C LEU A 116 19.52 36.95 -16.82
N GLN A 117 19.54 35.88 -17.63
CA GLN A 117 19.42 35.98 -19.09
C GLN A 117 18.11 36.62 -19.53
N LYS A 118 16.98 36.28 -18.87
CA LYS A 118 15.67 36.90 -19.14
C LYS A 118 15.65 38.39 -18.80
N LEU A 119 16.33 38.78 -17.72
CA LEU A 119 16.41 40.19 -17.29
C LEU A 119 17.24 41.02 -18.28
N ILE A 120 18.40 40.49 -18.73
CA ILE A 120 19.24 41.14 -19.74
C ILE A 120 18.48 41.29 -21.07
N SER A 121 17.83 40.23 -21.55
CA SER A 121 17.04 40.27 -22.79
C SER A 121 15.90 41.29 -22.73
N ARG A 122 15.25 41.46 -21.57
CA ARG A 122 14.23 42.51 -21.35
C ARG A 122 14.81 43.92 -21.36
N ALA A 123 15.99 44.12 -20.79
CA ALA A 123 16.67 45.42 -20.77
C ALA A 123 17.13 45.84 -22.17
N ASP A 124 17.72 44.93 -22.95
CA ASP A 124 18.18 45.21 -24.32
C ASP A 124 17.02 45.48 -25.29
N SER A 125 15.86 44.85 -25.08
CA SER A 125 14.65 45.08 -25.90
C SER A 125 13.98 46.44 -25.64
N GLY A 126 14.32 47.12 -24.53
CA GLY A 126 13.75 48.41 -24.13
C GLY A 126 14.59 49.63 -24.53
N ASN A 127 15.80 49.44 -25.04
CA ASN A 127 16.77 50.52 -25.26
C ASN A 127 17.06 50.80 -26.75
N GLY A 128 16.01 50.78 -27.56
CA GLY A 128 16.03 51.38 -28.90
C GLY A 128 15.35 52.75 -28.88
N ILE A 129 16.08 53.80 -29.32
CA ILE A 129 15.64 55.17 -29.70
C ILE A 129 15.90 56.27 -28.65
N THR A 130 17.07 56.96 -28.74
CA THR A 130 17.25 58.39 -29.15
C THR A 130 18.65 58.94 -28.82
N ASN A 131 19.47 59.10 -29.87
CA ASN A 131 20.22 60.29 -30.30
C ASN A 131 20.82 61.36 -29.34
N SER A 132 22.10 61.67 -29.64
CA SER A 132 22.69 63.01 -29.86
C SER A 132 23.63 63.65 -28.82
N GLN A 133 24.90 63.74 -29.26
CA GLN A 133 25.84 64.89 -29.27
C GLN A 133 26.41 65.50 -27.96
N ALA A 134 27.71 65.23 -27.79
CA ALA A 134 28.86 66.17 -27.68
C ALA A 134 28.87 67.30 -26.62
N SER A 135 29.82 67.24 -25.67
CA SER A 135 31.06 68.08 -25.64
C SER A 135 31.84 68.03 -24.31
N ILE A 136 33.10 67.54 -24.37
CA ILE A 136 34.41 68.04 -23.85
C ILE A 136 34.40 68.95 -22.57
N VAL A 137 35.21 68.82 -21.49
CA VAL A 137 36.66 68.58 -21.29
C VAL A 137 36.97 68.12 -19.83
N ASN A 138 38.02 67.29 -19.64
CA ASN A 138 38.91 66.93 -18.48
C ASN A 138 38.53 67.39 -17.03
N ASP A 139 38.84 66.65 -15.95
CA ASP A 139 40.12 65.99 -15.62
C ASP A 139 39.98 65.06 -14.38
N GLY A 140 40.85 64.05 -14.24
CA GLY A 140 41.24 63.44 -12.96
C GLY A 140 40.40 62.27 -12.36
N PRO A 141 40.99 61.10 -12.06
CA PRO A 141 40.25 59.87 -11.74
C PRO A 141 40.09 59.54 -10.23
N ASN A 142 39.06 58.72 -9.98
CA ASN A 142 38.91 57.70 -8.92
C ASN A 142 38.50 58.12 -7.48
N THR A 143 37.16 58.13 -7.29
CA THR A 143 36.33 57.35 -6.31
C THR A 143 37.00 56.47 -5.23
N PRO A 144 36.24 56.04 -4.19
CA PRO A 144 35.11 56.68 -3.51
C PRO A 144 35.13 56.54 -1.97
N THR A 145 34.38 57.40 -1.26
CA THR A 145 33.94 57.14 0.12
C THR A 145 32.46 57.44 0.32
N SER A 146 31.80 56.43 0.90
CA SER A 146 30.85 56.49 2.02
C SER A 146 29.40 56.97 1.85
N ALA A 147 28.54 56.12 2.42
CA ALA A 147 27.45 56.42 3.34
C ALA A 147 26.02 56.61 2.80
N VAL A 148 25.21 55.56 3.02
CA VAL A 148 23.98 55.54 3.84
C VAL A 148 23.14 56.83 3.88
N SER A 149 21.87 56.75 3.43
CA SER A 149 20.70 56.90 4.31
C SER A 149 19.34 56.82 3.59
N ASN A 150 18.40 56.21 4.34
CA ASN A 150 16.94 56.07 4.24
C ASN A 150 16.12 57.07 3.39
N ILE A 151 14.97 56.59 2.89
CA ILE A 151 13.63 57.21 3.07
C ILE A 151 12.51 56.16 2.86
N ALA A 152 11.49 56.24 3.72
CA ALA A 152 10.34 55.36 3.85
C ALA A 152 9.08 55.84 3.07
N ARG A 153 8.01 55.03 3.15
CA ARG A 153 6.54 55.24 2.93
C ARG A 153 5.99 54.36 1.79
N ARG A 154 4.85 53.66 1.84
CA ARG A 154 3.67 53.55 2.74
C ARG A 154 2.84 52.35 2.23
N HIS A 155 2.20 51.56 3.10
CA HIS A 155 0.87 51.01 2.80
C HIS A 155 0.09 50.69 4.09
N ASP A 156 -1.15 51.15 4.12
CA ASP A 156 -2.11 51.08 5.22
C ASP A 156 -3.17 49.99 4.93
N ARG A 157 -3.94 49.65 5.96
CA ARG A 157 -5.20 48.87 6.04
C ARG A 157 -5.09 47.36 6.33
N LYS A 158 -5.51 47.01 7.56
CA LYS A 158 -6.74 46.23 7.81
C LYS A 158 -7.10 46.18 9.31
N LEU A 159 -8.22 46.83 9.65
CA LEU A 159 -8.88 46.77 10.94
C LEU A 159 -9.68 45.46 11.06
N HIS A 160 -9.48 44.74 12.17
CA HIS A 160 -10.22 43.54 12.55
C HIS A 160 -11.51 43.93 13.27
N LYS A 161 -12.67 43.73 12.63
CA LYS A 161 -13.98 43.90 13.27
C LYS A 161 -14.56 42.54 13.64
N LYS A 162 -14.64 42.29 14.94
CA LYS A 162 -15.34 41.14 15.55
C LYS A 162 -16.81 41.16 15.11
N LYS A 163 -17.33 40.02 14.66
CA LYS A 163 -18.77 39.81 14.44
C LYS A 163 -19.21 38.62 15.27
N LEU A 164 -20.05 38.89 16.28
CA LEU A 164 -20.81 37.92 17.04
C LEU A 164 -22.19 37.82 16.36
N THR A 165 -22.61 36.65 15.89
CA THR A 165 -24.03 36.39 15.58
C THR A 165 -24.40 34.92 15.82
N THR A 166 -25.33 34.73 16.76
CA THR A 166 -26.52 33.86 16.69
C THR A 166 -26.32 32.35 16.46
N GLN A 167 -26.55 31.59 17.54
CA GLN A 167 -26.86 30.15 17.47
C GLN A 167 -28.12 29.92 16.62
N GLN A 168 -27.96 29.19 15.52
CA GLN A 168 -29.07 28.52 14.85
C GLN A 168 -29.12 27.06 15.31
N ARG A 169 -30.34 26.56 15.58
CA ARG A 169 -30.65 25.15 15.83
C ARG A 169 -30.12 24.29 14.67
N PRO A 170 -29.51 23.11 14.93
CA PRO A 170 -29.14 22.21 13.86
C PRO A 170 -30.40 21.53 13.31
N ILE A 171 -30.74 21.85 12.06
CA ILE A 171 -31.57 20.99 11.22
C ILE A 171 -30.73 19.74 10.94
N ARG A 172 -31.28 18.55 11.24
CA ARG A 172 -30.65 17.27 10.89
C ARG A 172 -30.66 17.12 9.36
N THR A 173 -29.61 17.60 8.72
CA THR A 173 -29.22 17.12 7.40
C THR A 173 -28.80 15.67 7.53
N VAL A 174 -29.48 14.77 6.84
CA VAL A 174 -29.04 13.38 6.67
C VAL A 174 -27.66 13.45 6.03
N GLU A 175 -26.61 13.25 6.81
CA GLU A 175 -25.25 13.10 6.28
C GLU A 175 -25.27 11.86 5.42
N THR A 176 -25.15 12.05 4.11
CA THR A 176 -24.77 10.97 3.21
C THR A 176 -23.42 10.45 3.67
N VAL A 177 -23.42 9.32 4.37
CA VAL A 177 -22.21 8.62 4.77
C VAL A 177 -21.48 8.26 3.47
N THR A 178 -20.47 9.05 3.12
CA THR A 178 -19.50 8.68 2.11
C THR A 178 -18.75 7.48 2.67
N VAL A 179 -19.15 6.28 2.28
CA VAL A 179 -18.38 5.06 2.54
C VAL A 179 -17.08 5.23 1.76
N GLU A 180 -16.05 5.79 2.39
CA GLU A 180 -14.68 5.71 1.86
C GLU A 180 -14.40 4.22 1.68
N TRP A 181 -14.36 3.79 0.43
CA TRP A 181 -14.11 2.40 0.07
C TRP A 181 -12.83 1.92 0.76
N SER A 182 -13.01 0.96 1.66
CA SER A 182 -11.94 0.27 2.38
C SER A 182 -11.17 -0.65 1.41
N GLY A 183 -10.42 -0.06 0.49
CA GLY A 183 -9.44 -0.79 -0.31
C GLY A 183 -8.20 -1.01 0.54
N ILE A 184 -7.97 -2.24 1.02
CA ILE A 184 -6.70 -2.56 1.69
C ILE A 184 -5.58 -2.40 0.67
N LYS A 185 -4.75 -1.36 0.84
CA LYS A 185 -3.59 -1.15 -0.02
C LYS A 185 -2.41 -1.99 0.46
N PHE A 186 -2.27 -3.18 -0.10
CA PHE A 186 -1.16 -4.06 0.22
C PHE A 186 0.20 -3.47 -0.23
N PRO A 187 1.28 -3.63 0.55
CA PRO A 187 2.59 -3.15 0.16
C PRO A 187 3.07 -3.85 -1.12
N GLU A 188 3.45 -3.05 -2.12
CA GLU A 188 4.20 -3.54 -3.27
C GLU A 188 5.70 -3.51 -2.93
N ALA A 189 6.46 -4.46 -3.48
CA ALA A 189 7.92 -4.45 -3.33
C ALA A 189 8.47 -3.21 -4.06
N ARG A 190 8.82 -2.16 -3.30
CA ARG A 190 9.35 -0.89 -3.83
C ARG A 190 10.78 -0.58 -3.38
N GLY A 191 11.52 -1.59 -2.91
CA GLY A 191 12.94 -1.46 -2.55
C GLY A 191 13.83 -2.31 -3.45
N THR A 192 15.05 -1.83 -3.71
CA THR A 192 16.12 -2.63 -4.29
C THR A 192 16.54 -3.74 -3.30
N GLY A 193 16.79 -4.95 -3.79
CA GLY A 193 17.21 -6.10 -2.97
C GLY A 193 16.30 -7.32 -3.08
N VAL A 194 16.52 -8.31 -2.20
CA VAL A 194 15.76 -9.58 -2.17
C VAL A 194 14.55 -9.42 -1.27
N TRP A 195 13.38 -9.76 -1.80
CA TRP A 195 12.11 -9.68 -1.07
C TRP A 195 11.43 -11.06 -1.04
N LEU A 196 10.91 -11.43 0.13
CA LEU A 196 10.13 -12.66 0.27
C LEU A 196 8.70 -12.41 -0.17
N ARG A 197 8.13 -13.35 -0.94
CA ARG A 197 6.74 -13.24 -1.41
C ARG A 197 5.74 -13.18 -0.25
N SER A 198 6.02 -13.89 0.84
CA SER A 198 5.21 -13.85 2.08
C SER A 198 5.05 -12.45 2.66
N GLN A 199 6.00 -11.54 2.40
CA GLN A 199 5.92 -10.15 2.86
C GLN A 199 4.76 -9.39 2.20
N ARG A 200 4.34 -9.80 0.99
CA ARG A 200 3.16 -9.23 0.29
C ARG A 200 1.84 -9.59 0.95
N MET A 201 1.82 -10.64 1.79
CA MET A 201 0.63 -11.09 2.49
C MET A 201 0.48 -10.46 3.87
N LYS A 202 1.43 -9.63 4.32
CA LYS A 202 1.27 -8.90 5.58
C LYS A 202 0.26 -7.76 5.39
N LEU A 203 -0.74 -7.70 6.28
CA LEU A 203 -1.68 -6.59 6.29
C LEU A 203 -0.94 -5.28 6.63
N PRO A 204 -1.25 -4.16 5.95
CA PRO A 204 -0.65 -2.86 6.27
C PRO A 204 -1.01 -2.41 7.69
N PRO A 205 -0.16 -1.59 8.34
CA PRO A 205 -0.48 -0.99 9.65
C PRO A 205 -1.77 -0.17 9.69
N GLY A 206 -2.23 0.33 8.53
CA GLY A 206 -3.51 1.04 8.41
C GLY A 206 -4.75 0.16 8.61
N VAL A 207 -4.62 -1.17 8.45
CA VAL A 207 -5.67 -2.13 8.81
C VAL A 207 -5.51 -2.41 10.31
N GLY A 208 -6.18 -1.61 11.14
CA GLY A 208 -6.04 -1.68 12.60
C GLY A 208 -6.34 -3.07 13.18
N GLN A 209 -5.79 -3.35 14.37
CA GLN A 209 -5.82 -4.68 15.01
C GLN A 209 -7.22 -5.31 15.15
N ARG A 210 -8.25 -4.50 15.43
CA ARG A 210 -9.64 -4.99 15.52
C ARG A 210 -10.12 -5.55 14.18
N LYS A 211 -9.86 -4.85 13.08
CA LYS A 211 -10.22 -5.30 11.72
C LYS A 211 -9.40 -6.54 11.34
N THR A 212 -8.10 -6.57 11.65
CA THR A 212 -7.25 -7.74 11.42
C THR A 212 -7.81 -9.00 12.07
N LYS A 213 -8.16 -8.94 13.37
CA LYS A 213 -8.75 -10.08 14.08
C LYS A 213 -10.12 -10.50 13.53
N ALA A 214 -10.93 -9.55 13.09
CA ALA A 214 -12.23 -9.86 12.48
C ALA A 214 -12.05 -10.58 11.13
N ILE A 215 -11.10 -10.13 10.30
CA ILE A 215 -10.74 -10.82 9.04
C ILE A 215 -10.23 -12.24 9.33
N GLU A 216 -9.34 -12.41 10.31
CA GLU A 216 -8.86 -13.75 10.71
C GLU A 216 -9.99 -14.66 11.19
N GLN A 217 -10.96 -14.11 11.93
CA GLN A 217 -12.11 -14.88 12.39
C GLN A 217 -12.97 -15.36 11.21
N GLU A 218 -13.24 -14.50 10.23
CA GLU A 218 -14.03 -14.87 9.06
C GLU A 218 -13.30 -15.92 8.20
N LEU A 219 -11.98 -15.81 8.07
CA LEU A 219 -11.15 -16.84 7.43
C LEU A 219 -11.24 -18.20 8.14
N ARG A 220 -11.22 -18.21 9.49
CA ARG A 220 -11.42 -19.45 10.27
C ARG A 220 -12.80 -20.05 10.03
N LEU A 221 -13.86 -19.22 9.96
CA LEU A 221 -15.23 -19.68 9.70
C LEU A 221 -15.36 -20.31 8.30
N MET A 222 -14.66 -19.77 7.31
CA MET A 222 -14.58 -20.34 5.96
C MET A 222 -13.62 -21.53 5.85
N ASN A 223 -13.00 -21.96 6.95
CA ASN A 223 -11.99 -23.02 7.00
C ASN A 223 -10.79 -22.76 6.09
N ILE A 224 -10.39 -21.49 5.96
CA ILE A 224 -9.22 -21.05 5.21
C ILE A 224 -8.07 -20.81 6.19
N ASP A 225 -6.90 -21.39 5.89
CA ASP A 225 -5.69 -21.17 6.66
C ASP A 225 -5.33 -19.67 6.69
N ILE A 226 -4.96 -19.18 7.87
CA ILE A 226 -4.56 -17.78 8.13
C ILE A 226 -3.17 -17.50 7.56
N ALA A 227 -2.32 -18.53 7.47
CA ALA A 227 -0.95 -18.43 7.01
C ALA A 227 -0.67 -19.39 5.82
N PRO A 228 -1.40 -19.25 4.69
CA PRO A 228 -1.26 -20.18 3.59
C PRO A 228 0.10 -20.04 2.90
N THR A 229 0.52 -21.10 2.21
CA THR A 229 1.84 -21.13 1.54
C THR A 229 1.96 -19.97 0.53
N PRO A 230 2.99 -19.12 0.61
CA PRO A 230 3.09 -17.88 -0.15
C PRO A 230 3.54 -18.14 -1.60
N THR A 231 2.65 -18.73 -2.40
CA THR A 231 2.80 -18.83 -3.87
C THR A 231 2.25 -17.57 -4.55
N GLU A 232 2.57 -17.36 -5.82
CA GLU A 232 2.11 -16.16 -6.55
C GLU A 232 0.60 -16.01 -6.60
N ALA A 233 -0.08 -17.09 -6.98
CA ALA A 233 -1.53 -17.14 -7.07
C ALA A 233 -2.17 -16.96 -5.68
N ILE A 234 -1.64 -17.65 -4.66
CA ILE A 234 -2.16 -17.53 -3.28
C ILE A 234 -2.00 -16.11 -2.77
N CYS A 235 -0.84 -15.46 -2.94
CA CYS A 235 -0.66 -14.08 -2.49
C CYS A 235 -1.67 -13.12 -3.14
N LYS A 236 -1.97 -13.30 -4.43
CA LYS A 236 -2.94 -12.46 -5.14
C LYS A 236 -4.36 -12.67 -4.60
N HIS A 237 -4.86 -13.92 -4.67
CA HIS A 237 -6.24 -14.23 -4.30
C HIS A 237 -6.50 -14.07 -2.80
N PHE A 238 -5.53 -14.37 -1.94
CA PHE A 238 -5.67 -14.18 -0.50
C PHE A 238 -5.69 -12.71 -0.09
N ASN A 239 -4.98 -11.83 -0.81
CA ASN A 239 -5.05 -10.39 -0.59
C ASN A 239 -6.38 -9.81 -1.05
N GLU A 240 -6.85 -10.24 -2.23
CA GLU A 240 -8.16 -9.87 -2.79
C GLU A 240 -9.28 -10.26 -1.83
N LEU A 241 -9.33 -11.53 -1.41
CA LEU A 241 -10.29 -12.03 -0.42
C LEU A 241 -10.28 -11.20 0.87
N ARG A 242 -9.11 -10.87 1.41
CA ARG A 242 -9.04 -10.07 2.65
C ARG A 242 -9.48 -8.62 2.47
N SER A 243 -9.31 -8.05 1.27
CA SER A 243 -9.86 -6.75 0.93
C SER A 243 -11.40 -6.80 0.87
N ASP A 244 -11.95 -7.83 0.23
CA ASP A 244 -13.40 -8.04 0.16
C ASP A 244 -14.01 -8.28 1.53
N LEU A 245 -13.36 -9.08 2.37
CA LEU A 245 -13.76 -9.29 3.76
C LEU A 245 -13.76 -8.00 4.57
N ALA A 246 -12.74 -7.14 4.41
CA ALA A 246 -12.71 -5.87 5.11
C ALA A 246 -13.86 -4.94 4.69
N LEU A 247 -14.18 -4.91 3.39
CA LEU A 247 -15.34 -4.18 2.89
C LEU A 247 -16.64 -4.76 3.45
N ALA A 248 -16.80 -6.09 3.46
CA ALA A 248 -17.98 -6.75 4.01
C ALA A 248 -18.18 -6.44 5.50
N LEU A 249 -17.11 -6.40 6.28
CA LEU A 249 -17.15 -6.01 7.69
C LEU A 249 -17.58 -4.55 7.88
N ASP A 250 -17.10 -3.64 7.04
CA ASP A 250 -17.51 -2.23 7.09
C ASP A 250 -18.98 -2.05 6.70
N LEU A 251 -19.45 -2.76 5.67
CA LEU A 251 -20.85 -2.77 5.27
C LEU A 251 -21.75 -3.36 6.36
N LYS A 252 -21.32 -4.44 7.03
CA LYS A 252 -22.04 -5.03 8.16
C LYS A 252 -22.18 -4.04 9.32
N ASN A 253 -21.13 -3.28 9.63
CA ASN A 253 -21.17 -2.25 10.66
C ASN A 253 -22.08 -1.07 10.29
N ALA A 254 -22.04 -0.63 9.02
CA ALA A 254 -22.92 0.41 8.51
C ALA A 254 -24.39 -0.02 8.58
N LEU A 255 -24.70 -1.25 8.15
CA LEU A 255 -26.02 -1.83 8.24
C LEU A 255 -26.53 -1.86 9.68
N ALA A 256 -25.73 -2.37 10.62
CA ALA A 256 -26.10 -2.40 12.05
C ALA A 256 -26.39 -0.99 12.61
N SER A 257 -25.68 0.04 12.14
CA SER A 257 -25.91 1.42 12.55
C SER A 257 -27.25 1.95 12.02
N TYR A 258 -27.59 1.65 10.76
CA TYR A 258 -28.87 2.02 10.18
C TYR A 258 -30.04 1.28 10.82
N GLU A 259 -29.88 0.00 11.15
CA GLU A 259 -30.90 -0.76 11.88
C GLU A 259 -31.19 -0.14 13.25
N PHE A 260 -30.14 0.25 13.98
CA PHE A 260 -30.29 0.94 15.25
C PHE A 260 -31.02 2.28 15.11
N GLU A 261 -30.65 3.10 14.12
CA GLU A 261 -31.30 4.39 13.88
C GLU A 261 -32.78 4.23 13.52
N LEU A 262 -33.09 3.24 12.70
CA LEU A 262 -34.44 2.93 12.26
C LEU A 262 -35.31 2.40 13.41
N GLN A 263 -34.76 1.58 14.30
CA GLN A 263 -35.45 1.15 15.51
C GLN A 263 -35.65 2.32 16.50
N ALA A 264 -34.68 3.21 16.64
CA ALA A 264 -34.81 4.42 17.43
C ALA A 264 -35.92 5.34 16.87
N LEU A 265 -36.01 5.48 15.55
CA LEU A 265 -37.03 6.28 14.89
C LEU A 265 -38.44 5.68 15.06
N ARG A 266 -38.55 4.34 15.02
CA ARG A 266 -39.79 3.63 15.33
C ARG A 266 -40.28 3.95 16.74
N HIS A 267 -39.43 3.82 17.76
CA HIS A 267 -39.82 4.13 19.15
C HIS A 267 -40.20 5.61 19.32
N GLN A 268 -39.50 6.54 18.65
CA GLN A 268 -39.86 7.97 18.67
C GLN A 268 -41.23 8.22 18.04
N TYR A 269 -41.54 7.54 16.94
CA TYR A 269 -42.84 7.66 16.28
C TYR A 269 -43.98 7.12 17.16
N GLU A 270 -43.80 5.96 17.78
CA GLU A 270 -44.78 5.35 18.69
C GLU A 270 -45.04 6.24 19.91
N ALA A 271 -44.00 6.89 20.45
CA ALA A 271 -44.14 7.84 21.56
C ALA A 271 -44.95 9.10 21.18
N LEU A 272 -44.83 9.57 19.94
CA LEU A 272 -45.57 10.73 19.42
C LEU A 272 -47.00 10.37 18.96
N ASN A 273 -47.25 9.12 18.60
CA ASN A 273 -48.55 8.64 18.10
C ASN A 273 -48.95 7.32 18.80
N PRO A 274 -49.48 7.38 20.04
CA PRO A 274 -49.88 6.20 20.78
C PRO A 274 -50.85 5.32 19.97
N GLY A 275 -50.52 4.03 19.82
CA GLY A 275 -51.31 3.06 19.06
C GLY A 275 -50.98 2.97 17.56
N LYS A 276 -50.02 3.74 17.04
CA LYS A 276 -49.51 3.61 15.66
C LYS A 276 -48.02 3.28 15.68
N THR A 277 -47.61 2.29 14.87
CA THR A 277 -46.20 1.90 14.69
C THR A 277 -45.72 2.23 13.27
N LEU A 278 -44.43 2.57 13.15
CA LEU A 278 -43.76 2.61 11.85
C LEU A 278 -43.52 1.18 11.37
N ASN A 279 -44.20 0.77 10.31
CA ASN A 279 -43.95 -0.51 9.66
C ASN A 279 -42.70 -0.39 8.78
N ILE A 280 -41.60 -1.00 9.24
CA ILE A 280 -40.40 -1.14 8.42
C ILE A 280 -40.54 -2.40 7.55
N PRO A 281 -40.35 -2.29 6.22
CA PRO A 281 -40.33 -3.45 5.34
C PRO A 281 -39.27 -4.48 5.76
N ALA A 282 -39.66 -5.75 5.83
CA ALA A 282 -38.76 -6.84 6.20
C ALA A 282 -37.54 -6.98 5.28
N SER A 283 -37.61 -6.45 4.04
CA SER A 283 -36.49 -6.41 3.10
C SER A 283 -35.31 -5.52 3.54
N ILE A 284 -35.51 -4.66 4.54
CA ILE A 284 -34.50 -3.73 5.07
C ILE A 284 -33.97 -4.20 6.44
N CYS A 285 -34.68 -5.13 7.10
CA CYS A 285 -34.24 -5.73 8.35
C CYS A 285 -33.47 -7.03 8.07
N ASN A 286 -32.32 -7.20 8.71
CA ASN A 286 -31.51 -8.40 8.57
C ASN A 286 -32.27 -9.64 9.10
N SER A 287 -32.71 -10.50 8.19
CA SER A 287 -33.46 -11.73 8.47
C SER A 287 -32.56 -12.86 9.02
N ASN A 288 -31.69 -12.57 9.98
CA ASN A 288 -30.83 -13.56 10.64
C ASN A 288 -30.95 -13.52 12.17
N ALA A 289 -31.97 -12.83 12.70
CA ALA A 289 -32.21 -12.75 14.15
C ALA A 289 -33.23 -13.80 14.68
N ASP A 290 -33.96 -14.52 13.83
CA ASP A 290 -35.02 -15.44 14.28
C ASP A 290 -34.76 -16.89 13.89
N GLY A 291 -33.90 -17.54 14.68
CA GLY A 291 -33.73 -18.99 14.73
C GLY A 291 -33.93 -19.59 16.12
N GLU A 292 -34.41 -18.81 17.10
CA GLU A 292 -34.75 -19.33 18.43
C GLU A 292 -35.97 -18.58 18.99
N ALA A 293 -37.15 -18.92 18.48
CA ALA A 293 -38.41 -18.56 19.12
C ALA A 293 -38.50 -19.29 20.48
N LYS A 294 -38.16 -18.60 21.56
CA LYS A 294 -38.62 -18.96 22.91
C LYS A 294 -39.92 -18.22 23.20
N PRO A 295 -40.92 -18.88 23.80
CA PRO A 295 -42.26 -18.36 23.90
C PRO A 295 -42.34 -17.21 24.90
N VAL A 296 -43.26 -16.30 24.59
CA VAL A 296 -43.74 -15.17 25.38
C VAL A 296 -43.91 -15.56 26.86
N GLY A 297 -43.24 -14.83 27.76
CA GLY A 297 -43.40 -14.98 29.20
C GLY A 297 -42.79 -13.83 30.00
N GLU A 298 -43.66 -13.11 30.70
CA GLU A 298 -43.42 -12.17 31.81
C GLU A 298 -42.86 -10.77 31.49
N ILE A 299 -43.82 -9.84 31.41
CA ILE A 299 -43.69 -8.41 31.71
C ILE A 299 -43.21 -8.28 33.16
N ILE A 300 -41.97 -7.83 33.36
CA ILE A 300 -41.50 -7.40 34.67
C ILE A 300 -41.71 -5.88 34.75
N ASP A 301 -42.76 -5.51 35.48
CA ASP A 301 -43.07 -4.14 35.89
C ASP A 301 -42.03 -3.68 36.93
N VAL A 302 -41.12 -2.79 36.53
CA VAL A 302 -40.17 -2.12 37.43
C VAL A 302 -40.58 -0.67 37.57
N VAL A 303 -41.60 -0.42 38.39
CA VAL A 303 -41.85 0.89 38.99
C VAL A 303 -41.96 0.74 40.51
N GLY A 304 -40.80 0.71 41.16
CA GLY A 304 -40.71 0.88 42.60
C GLY A 304 -40.93 2.36 42.95
N SER A 305 -42.06 2.66 43.60
CA SER A 305 -42.20 3.87 44.41
C SER A 305 -42.56 3.45 45.84
N PRO A 306 -41.83 3.95 46.86
CA PRO A 306 -42.01 3.52 48.24
C PRO A 306 -43.10 4.36 48.91
N SER A 307 -44.06 3.72 49.58
CA SER A 307 -44.86 4.37 50.63
C SER A 307 -45.36 3.33 51.62
N ALA A 308 -45.10 3.66 52.89
CA ALA A 308 -45.31 2.86 54.08
C ALA A 308 -46.79 2.49 54.31
N LEU A 309 -47.02 1.40 55.06
CA LEU A 309 -47.61 1.47 56.39
C LEU A 309 -47.52 0.12 57.12
N ASN A 310 -47.06 0.23 58.36
CA ASN A 310 -46.84 -0.82 59.33
C ASN A 310 -48.12 -0.92 60.19
N THR A 311 -48.80 -2.07 60.24
CA THR A 311 -49.74 -2.40 61.33
C THR A 311 -49.86 -3.92 61.52
N THR A 312 -49.21 -4.40 62.58
CA THR A 312 -49.69 -5.32 63.64
C THR A 312 -50.87 -6.27 63.33
N ILE A 313 -50.66 -7.58 63.49
CA ILE A 313 -50.96 -8.41 64.68
C ILE A 313 -50.09 -9.67 64.62
#